data_AF-A0A3D5ZN61-F1
#
_entry.id   AF-A0A3D5ZN61-F1
#
_cell.length_a   1.000
_cell.length_b   1.000
_cell.length_c   1.000
_cell.angle_alpha   90.00
_cell.angle_beta   90.00
_cell.angle_gamma   90.00
#
_symmetry.space_group_name_H-M   'P 1'
#
loop_
_entity.id
_entity.type
_entity.pdbx_description
1 polymer ?
#
loop_
_entity_poly.entity_id
_entity_poly.type
_entity_poly.pdbx_seq_one_letter_code
_entity_poly.pdbx_strand_id
1 'polypeptide(L)'
;MKKKTLLSVLLLALLACLFTACNAEGTPTGTKVTFNLEGGTYGLSQQAVEYYYNFAEGAKRLVKPLGSFGSTRLERSGYDFVGWYKTKNDDGTYTDAWNFDKDEIAEDGSTQLYALWEKQKFYSYRLLYRNGAGEDVELGSYPVSENGIFNGTAGAAINYANENNLTLVDYTTGSPDGESRGYEGLGGTRPSGETLVVDVYCHFIEGRYTLVSTADAFKTAFASNKKMYLTTDIDLSGKSFVVRQSINNLEIRGNGHTVSNLTVAVGNQLGYLSKDNLKDDINDDGGRAFYVTMSAEMKNCKISDLTFENVSFVGTANSETGEIYGGEGDLQQYNIYLAALCGKASGCTFSNVTIGASADFGGGINQSKIICAEANNLYLLADGTTTATDCAGTVVYQKGE
;
A
#
# COMPACT_ATOMS: atom_id res chain seq x y z
N MET A 1 43.34 6.07 49.30
CA MET A 1 42.05 5.37 49.09
C MET A 1 42.25 3.87 49.31
N LYS A 2 42.17 3.43 50.57
CA LYS A 2 42.23 2.04 51.02
C LYS A 2 40.81 1.64 51.40
N LYS A 3 40.08 0.87 50.56
CA LYS A 3 38.81 0.17 50.91
C LYS A 3 38.08 -0.57 49.77
N LYS A 4 38.66 -0.80 48.59
CA LYS A 4 37.96 -1.48 47.47
C LYS A 4 38.50 -2.85 47.04
N THR A 5 39.57 -3.34 47.63
CA THR A 5 40.19 -4.63 47.24
C THR A 5 39.81 -5.82 48.12
N LEU A 6 38.94 -5.65 49.12
CA LEU A 6 38.57 -6.73 50.04
C LEU A 6 37.23 -7.42 49.71
N LEU A 7 36.41 -6.84 48.80
CA LEU A 7 35.09 -7.40 48.47
C LEU A 7 35.11 -8.34 47.26
N SER A 8 36.10 -8.20 46.36
CA SER A 8 36.22 -9.03 45.15
C SER A 8 36.92 -10.37 45.40
N VAL A 9 37.68 -10.51 46.48
CA VAL A 9 38.32 -11.79 46.86
C VAL A 9 37.38 -12.66 47.70
N LEU A 10 36.45 -12.06 48.45
CA LEU A 10 35.45 -12.82 49.22
C LEU A 10 34.31 -13.38 48.35
N LEU A 11 33.99 -12.74 47.22
CA LEU A 11 32.96 -13.22 46.28
C LEU A 11 33.48 -14.32 45.34
N LEU A 12 34.79 -14.35 45.06
CA LEU A 12 35.44 -15.45 44.31
C LEU A 12 35.69 -16.69 45.18
N ALA A 13 35.82 -16.53 46.50
CA ALA A 13 36.00 -17.65 47.43
C ALA A 13 34.68 -18.29 47.89
N LEU A 14 33.53 -17.63 47.71
CA LEU A 14 32.22 -18.18 48.07
C LEU A 14 31.53 -18.96 46.93
N LEU A 15 32.04 -18.89 45.68
CA LEU A 15 31.53 -19.68 44.56
C LEU A 15 32.27 -21.02 44.36
N ALA A 16 33.31 -21.29 45.15
CA ALA A 16 34.09 -22.52 45.08
C ALA A 16 33.51 -23.69 45.91
N CYS A 17 32.37 -23.51 46.59
CA CYS A 17 31.77 -24.52 47.48
C CYS A 17 30.42 -25.08 47.00
N LEU A 18 30.05 -24.94 45.72
CA LEU A 18 28.81 -25.54 45.18
C LEU A 18 29.02 -26.63 44.13
N PHE A 19 30.25 -27.04 43.82
CA PHE A 19 30.49 -28.34 43.19
C PHE A 19 30.77 -29.37 44.27
N THR A 20 29.73 -29.69 45.06
CA THR A 20 29.63 -31.04 45.60
C THR A 20 29.39 -31.95 44.40
N ALA A 21 30.50 -32.44 43.84
CA ALA A 21 30.47 -33.66 43.07
C ALA A 21 29.79 -34.71 43.96
N CYS A 22 28.56 -35.06 43.62
CA CYS A 22 28.03 -36.35 43.99
C CYS A 22 28.95 -37.36 43.32
N ASN A 23 29.97 -37.81 44.03
CA ASN A 23 30.63 -39.07 43.77
C ASN A 23 29.60 -40.17 44.02
N ALA A 24 28.74 -40.41 43.03
CA ALA A 24 28.18 -41.73 42.83
C ALA A 24 29.28 -42.55 42.14
N GLU A 25 30.16 -43.13 42.96
CA GLU A 25 31.14 -44.10 42.50
C GLU A 25 30.41 -45.36 42.04
N GLY A 26 30.22 -45.42 40.73
CA GLY A 26 29.92 -46.63 39.97
C GLY A 26 30.32 -46.32 38.53
N THR A 27 31.28 -47.06 37.98
CA THR A 27 31.58 -46.95 36.55
C THR A 27 30.29 -47.26 35.81
N PRO A 28 29.76 -46.35 34.97
CA PRO A 28 28.52 -46.61 34.26
C PRO A 28 28.64 -47.93 33.49
N THR A 29 27.78 -48.88 33.81
CA THR A 29 27.74 -50.19 33.13
C THR A 29 26.78 -50.10 31.95
N GLY A 30 27.20 -50.61 30.80
CA GLY A 30 26.42 -50.60 29.56
C GLY A 30 27.19 -50.07 28.35
N THR A 31 26.57 -50.15 27.17
CA THR A 31 27.14 -49.62 25.92
C THR A 31 26.97 -48.10 25.88
N LYS A 32 28.09 -47.37 25.72
CA LYS A 32 28.11 -45.91 25.68
C LYS A 32 27.69 -45.37 24.31
N VAL A 33 26.77 -44.42 24.31
CA VAL A 33 26.42 -43.61 23.15
C VAL A 33 26.70 -42.15 23.46
N THR A 34 27.47 -41.48 22.60
CA THR A 34 27.84 -40.07 22.75
C THR A 34 27.16 -39.26 21.64
N PHE A 35 26.38 -38.26 22.04
CA PHE A 35 25.72 -37.31 21.16
C PHE A 35 26.53 -36.00 21.11
N ASN A 36 27.26 -35.81 20.02
CA ASN A 36 28.04 -34.61 19.74
C ASN A 36 27.11 -33.53 19.20
N LEU A 37 26.94 -32.44 19.95
CA LEU A 37 25.94 -31.40 19.65
C LEU A 37 26.34 -30.48 18.50
N GLU A 38 27.59 -30.54 18.03
CA GLU A 38 28.10 -29.78 16.87
C GLU A 38 27.73 -28.29 16.92
N GLY A 39 28.03 -27.64 18.05
CA GLY A 39 27.76 -26.22 18.28
C GLY A 39 26.32 -25.91 18.74
N GLY A 40 25.46 -26.92 18.86
CA GLY A 40 24.17 -26.82 19.55
C GLY A 40 24.28 -26.98 21.06
N THR A 41 23.15 -26.80 21.73
CA THR A 41 22.96 -26.96 23.17
C THR A 41 21.87 -27.99 23.46
N TYR A 42 22.04 -28.77 24.52
CA TYR A 42 21.00 -29.60 25.11
C TYR A 42 20.69 -29.05 26.50
N GLY A 43 19.57 -28.33 26.61
CA GLY A 43 19.30 -27.48 27.77
C GLY A 43 20.30 -26.33 27.84
N LEU A 44 20.98 -26.17 28.97
CA LEU A 44 22.00 -25.13 29.16
C LEU A 44 23.44 -25.61 28.84
N SER A 45 23.61 -26.87 28.43
CA SER A 45 24.93 -27.46 28.17
C SER A 45 25.28 -27.44 26.68
N GLN A 46 26.54 -27.12 26.37
CA GLN A 46 27.15 -27.23 25.05
C GLN A 46 28.03 -28.49 24.90
N GLN A 47 28.21 -29.25 25.99
CA GLN A 47 29.02 -30.46 25.95
C GLN A 47 28.26 -31.61 25.28
N ALA A 48 29.00 -32.55 24.71
CA ALA A 48 28.42 -33.79 24.22
C ALA A 48 27.66 -34.51 25.34
N VAL A 49 26.53 -35.12 24.98
CA VAL A 49 25.68 -35.84 25.93
C VAL A 49 26.00 -37.33 25.85
N GLU A 50 26.41 -37.92 26.96
CA GLU A 50 26.69 -39.36 27.05
C GLU A 50 25.54 -40.11 27.73
N TYR A 51 25.07 -41.18 27.10
CA TYR A 51 24.09 -42.10 27.67
C TYR A 51 24.62 -43.54 27.61
N TYR A 52 24.40 -44.30 28.68
CA TYR A 52 24.79 -45.70 28.80
C TYR A 52 23.55 -46.57 28.73
N TYR A 53 23.51 -47.48 27.76
CA TYR A 53 22.39 -48.38 27.53
C TYR A 53 22.71 -49.80 27.96
N ASN A 54 21.77 -50.43 28.65
CA ASN A 54 21.82 -51.84 29.02
C ASN A 54 20.80 -52.60 28.17
N PHE A 55 21.27 -53.54 27.36
CA PHE A 55 20.45 -54.39 26.52
C PHE A 55 20.44 -55.80 27.09
N ALA A 56 19.28 -56.45 27.09
CA ALA A 56 19.21 -57.87 27.37
C ALA A 56 19.87 -58.67 26.25
N GLU A 57 20.42 -59.84 26.58
CA GLU A 57 21.03 -60.74 25.61
C GLU A 57 20.03 -61.11 24.50
N GLY A 58 20.44 -60.96 23.23
CA GLY A 58 19.59 -61.21 22.06
C GLY A 58 18.52 -60.15 21.76
N ALA A 59 18.43 -59.07 22.55
CA ALA A 59 17.52 -57.96 22.26
C ALA A 59 18.07 -57.00 21.20
N LYS A 60 17.18 -56.35 20.45
CA LYS A 60 17.56 -55.27 19.53
C LYS A 60 18.22 -54.12 20.28
N ARG A 61 19.32 -53.60 19.72
CA ARG A 61 20.14 -52.56 20.37
C ARG A 61 19.79 -51.16 19.87
N LEU A 62 18.51 -50.82 19.96
CA LEU A 62 17.98 -49.52 19.52
C LEU A 62 18.26 -48.44 20.57
N VAL A 63 18.75 -47.29 20.09
CA VAL A 63 19.00 -46.09 20.90
C VAL A 63 17.79 -45.18 20.79
N LYS A 64 17.51 -44.34 21.80
CA LYS A 64 16.43 -43.34 21.73
C LYS A 64 17.01 -41.95 21.43
N PRO A 65 16.27 -41.08 20.71
CA PRO A 65 16.69 -39.70 20.50
C PRO A 65 16.70 -38.93 21.82
N LEU A 66 17.57 -37.91 21.93
CA LEU A 66 17.74 -37.12 23.18
C LEU A 66 16.42 -36.57 23.74
N GLY A 67 15.49 -36.15 22.88
CA GLY A 67 14.17 -35.66 23.29
C GLY A 67 13.27 -36.68 24.00
N SER A 68 13.66 -37.96 24.06
CA SER A 68 12.94 -39.00 24.80
C SER A 68 13.29 -39.07 26.29
N PHE A 69 14.34 -38.36 26.73
CA PHE A 69 14.86 -38.43 28.11
C PHE A 69 14.36 -37.30 29.03
N GLY A 70 13.47 -36.44 28.54
CA GLY A 70 12.87 -35.35 29.31
C GLY A 70 12.39 -34.20 28.42
N SER A 71 12.02 -33.08 29.04
CA SER A 71 11.57 -31.85 28.34
C SER A 71 12.73 -30.96 27.86
N THR A 72 13.97 -31.43 27.99
CA THR A 72 15.17 -30.68 27.61
C THR A 72 15.23 -30.52 26.10
N ARG A 73 15.33 -29.28 25.62
CA ARG A 73 15.36 -28.97 24.20
C ARG A 73 16.78 -29.00 23.66
N LEU A 74 16.89 -29.54 22.44
CA LEU A 74 18.07 -29.45 21.60
C LEU A 74 17.90 -28.20 20.72
N GLU A 75 18.84 -27.26 20.82
CA GLU A 75 18.71 -25.95 20.15
C GLU A 75 20.07 -25.47 19.64
N ARG A 76 20.08 -24.70 18.56
CA ARG A 76 21.26 -23.95 18.10
C ARG A 76 20.76 -22.64 17.49
N SER A 77 21.09 -21.51 18.11
CA SER A 77 20.59 -20.21 17.66
C SER A 77 20.94 -19.94 16.20
N GLY A 78 19.94 -19.66 15.35
CA GLY A 78 20.10 -19.39 13.93
C GLY A 78 20.29 -20.63 13.05
N TYR A 79 20.00 -21.84 13.55
CA TYR A 79 20.09 -23.09 12.79
C TYR A 79 18.90 -24.02 13.08
N ASP A 80 18.49 -24.78 12.08
CA ASP A 80 17.50 -25.85 12.20
C ASP A 80 18.18 -27.20 12.38
N PHE A 81 17.64 -28.03 13.27
CA PHE A 81 18.15 -29.38 13.51
C PHE A 81 17.70 -30.33 12.40
N VAL A 82 18.63 -30.88 11.64
CA VAL A 82 18.34 -31.76 10.51
C VAL A 82 18.25 -33.23 10.95
N GLY A 83 19.15 -33.67 11.82
CA GLY A 83 19.20 -35.07 12.25
C GLY A 83 20.53 -35.48 12.87
N TRP A 84 20.66 -36.77 13.16
CA TRP A 84 21.85 -37.38 13.73
C TRP A 84 22.56 -38.23 12.68
N TYR A 85 23.89 -38.23 12.69
CA TYR A 85 24.73 -38.91 11.69
C TYR A 85 25.87 -39.67 12.38
N LYS A 86 26.29 -40.81 11.84
CA LYS A 86 27.38 -41.61 12.42
C LYS A 86 28.77 -41.12 12.06
N THR A 87 28.90 -40.53 10.87
CA THR A 87 30.20 -40.22 10.28
C THR A 87 30.32 -38.73 10.08
N LYS A 88 31.36 -38.13 10.67
CA LYS A 88 31.83 -36.78 10.38
C LYS A 88 33.12 -36.89 9.59
N ASN A 89 33.11 -36.38 8.36
CA ASN A 89 34.26 -36.40 7.47
C ASN A 89 35.23 -35.27 7.80
N ASP A 90 36.47 -35.39 7.32
CA ASP A 90 37.53 -34.39 7.56
C ASP A 90 37.20 -33.00 6.96
N ASP A 91 36.34 -32.96 5.93
CA ASP A 91 35.84 -31.73 5.31
C ASP A 91 34.68 -31.08 6.08
N GLY A 92 34.27 -31.66 7.21
CA GLY A 92 33.17 -31.19 8.04
C GLY A 92 31.77 -31.59 7.55
N THR A 93 31.67 -32.42 6.50
CA THR A 93 30.40 -32.99 6.05
C THR A 93 30.00 -34.19 6.92
N TYR A 94 28.71 -34.52 6.88
CA TYR A 94 28.13 -35.62 7.66
C TYR A 94 27.51 -36.65 6.71
N THR A 95 27.80 -37.92 6.97
CA THR A 95 27.28 -39.06 6.20
C THR A 95 26.73 -40.11 7.15
N ASP A 96 26.00 -41.09 6.60
CA ASP A 96 25.35 -42.16 7.36
C ASP A 96 24.32 -41.64 8.38
N ALA A 97 23.21 -41.10 7.87
CA ALA A 97 22.08 -40.65 8.68
C ALA A 97 21.58 -41.78 9.60
N TRP A 98 21.43 -41.47 10.87
CA TRP A 98 20.99 -42.40 11.91
C TRP A 98 19.47 -42.44 12.01
N ASN A 99 18.91 -43.64 12.00
CA ASN A 99 17.49 -43.90 12.18
C ASN A 99 17.23 -44.62 13.51
N PHE A 100 16.67 -43.92 14.51
CA PHE A 100 16.45 -44.48 15.84
C PHE A 100 15.48 -45.66 15.91
N ASP A 101 14.64 -45.88 14.88
CA ASP A 101 13.70 -47.00 14.84
C ASP A 101 14.29 -48.25 14.17
N LYS A 102 15.40 -48.11 13.43
CA LYS A 102 15.95 -49.16 12.57
C LYS A 102 17.41 -49.50 12.88
N ASP A 103 18.22 -48.50 13.21
CA ASP A 103 19.66 -48.68 13.37
C ASP A 103 19.98 -49.20 14.77
N GLU A 104 20.81 -50.24 14.81
CA GLU A 104 21.27 -50.87 16.04
C GLU A 104 22.75 -50.55 16.26
N ILE A 105 23.14 -50.37 17.52
CA ILE A 105 24.54 -50.18 17.89
C ILE A 105 25.27 -51.52 17.97
N ALA A 106 26.56 -51.54 17.62
CA ALA A 106 27.39 -52.74 17.64
C ALA A 106 27.61 -53.27 19.07
N GLU A 107 27.88 -54.58 19.17
CA GLU A 107 27.94 -55.30 20.45
C GLU A 107 29.16 -54.95 21.32
N ASP A 108 30.24 -54.50 20.69
CA ASP A 108 31.56 -54.25 21.26
C ASP A 108 31.96 -52.76 21.28
N GLY A 109 31.11 -51.87 20.76
CA GLY A 109 31.52 -50.52 20.38
C GLY A 109 30.78 -49.38 21.08
N SER A 110 31.50 -48.29 21.39
CA SER A 110 30.87 -47.00 21.67
C SER A 110 30.37 -46.36 20.37
N THR A 111 29.13 -45.89 20.35
CA THR A 111 28.56 -45.20 19.17
C THR A 111 28.63 -43.69 19.33
N GLN A 112 29.14 -43.01 18.31
CA GLN A 112 29.16 -41.55 18.22
C GLN A 112 28.08 -41.09 17.25
N LEU A 113 27.25 -40.14 17.66
CA LEU A 113 26.26 -39.50 16.80
C LEU A 113 26.53 -37.99 16.77
N TYR A 114 26.56 -37.43 15.57
CA TYR A 114 26.84 -36.01 15.33
C TYR A 114 25.57 -35.30 14.86
N ALA A 115 25.25 -34.18 15.49
CA ALA A 115 24.12 -33.35 15.10
C ALA A 115 24.43 -32.59 13.81
N LEU A 116 23.56 -32.72 12.80
CA LEU A 116 23.60 -31.86 11.62
C LEU A 116 22.66 -30.68 11.81
N TRP A 117 23.18 -29.49 11.53
CA TRP A 117 22.49 -28.21 11.64
C TRP A 117 22.54 -27.48 10.30
N GLU A 118 21.40 -26.99 9.84
CA GLU A 118 21.32 -26.11 8.67
C GLU A 118 21.08 -24.68 9.10
N LYS A 119 21.81 -23.72 8.51
CA LYS A 119 21.66 -22.31 8.88
C LYS A 119 20.27 -21.81 8.49
N GLN A 120 19.55 -21.24 9.43
CA GLN A 120 18.24 -20.62 9.18
C GLN A 120 18.39 -19.50 8.14
N LYS A 121 17.49 -19.49 7.15
CA LYS A 121 17.37 -18.39 6.18
C LYS A 121 16.37 -17.38 6.75
N PHE A 122 16.86 -16.17 7.05
CA PHE A 122 16.01 -15.06 7.44
C PHE A 122 15.70 -14.21 6.22
N TYR A 123 14.41 -13.97 5.99
CA TYR A 123 13.93 -13.14 4.90
C TYR A 123 13.49 -11.79 5.46
N SER A 124 13.85 -10.67 4.82
CA SER A 124 13.37 -9.36 5.26
C SER A 124 13.01 -8.43 4.10
N TYR A 125 12.10 -7.50 4.39
CA TYR A 125 11.78 -6.37 3.53
C TYR A 125 12.35 -5.10 4.15
N ARG A 126 13.22 -4.40 3.43
CA ARG A 126 13.74 -3.11 3.85
C ARG A 126 12.97 -2.01 3.12
N LEU A 127 12.36 -1.11 3.88
CA LEU A 127 11.68 0.05 3.31
C LEU A 127 12.62 1.21 3.18
N LEU A 128 12.65 1.75 1.98
CA LEU A 128 13.49 2.85 1.57
C LEU A 128 12.62 3.94 0.96
N TYR A 129 13.08 5.18 1.00
CA TYR A 129 12.64 6.20 0.06
C TYR A 129 13.88 6.92 -0.48
N ARG A 130 13.82 7.35 -1.75
CA ARG A 130 14.88 8.14 -2.34
C ARG A 130 14.60 9.63 -2.12
N ASN A 131 15.50 10.31 -1.41
CA ASN A 131 15.34 11.73 -1.13
C ASN A 131 15.68 12.60 -2.35
N GLY A 132 15.45 13.93 -2.25
CA GLY A 132 15.73 14.87 -3.34
C GLY A 132 17.22 15.03 -3.69
N ALA A 133 18.13 14.53 -2.86
CA ALA A 133 19.57 14.45 -3.14
C ALA A 133 19.97 13.15 -3.85
N GLY A 134 19.02 12.23 -4.07
CA GLY A 134 19.25 10.93 -4.70
C GLY A 134 19.74 9.85 -3.72
N GLU A 135 19.68 10.09 -2.40
CA GLU A 135 20.12 9.13 -1.39
C GLU A 135 18.97 8.25 -0.90
N ASP A 136 19.30 7.00 -0.59
CA ASP A 136 18.35 6.04 -0.03
C ASP A 136 18.28 6.18 1.49
N VAL A 137 17.08 6.49 1.99
CA VAL A 137 16.81 6.63 3.41
C VAL A 137 15.96 5.47 3.86
N GLU A 138 16.46 4.71 4.84
CA GLU A 138 15.74 3.58 5.42
C GLU A 138 14.66 4.06 6.40
N LEU A 139 13.42 3.63 6.15
CA LEU A 139 12.26 3.88 6.99
C LEU A 139 12.03 2.77 8.01
N GLY A 140 12.48 1.55 7.70
CA GLY A 140 12.40 0.41 8.60
C GLY A 140 12.67 -0.91 7.89
N SER A 141 12.76 -1.98 8.68
CA SER A 141 13.00 -3.35 8.20
C SER A 141 12.00 -4.31 8.84
N TYR A 142 11.45 -5.21 8.02
CA TYR A 142 10.39 -6.14 8.41
C TYR A 142 10.85 -7.58 8.14
N PRO A 143 11.20 -8.36 9.18
CA PRO A 143 11.51 -9.77 9.01
C PRO A 143 10.24 -10.55 8.63
N VAL A 144 10.38 -11.50 7.72
CA VAL A 144 9.34 -12.46 7.34
C VAL A 144 9.92 -13.87 7.44
N SER A 145 9.06 -14.84 7.75
CA SER A 145 9.45 -16.25 7.70
C SER A 145 9.73 -16.68 6.25
N GLU A 146 10.36 -17.85 6.07
CA GLU A 146 10.39 -18.51 4.76
C GLU A 146 8.94 -18.70 4.27
N ASN A 147 8.61 -18.14 3.09
CA ASN A 147 7.24 -18.02 2.54
C ASN A 147 6.30 -17.01 3.23
N GLY A 148 6.80 -16.20 4.17
CA GLY A 148 6.03 -15.12 4.78
C GLY A 148 5.67 -14.05 3.75
N ILE A 149 4.40 -13.63 3.75
CA ILE A 149 3.91 -12.57 2.87
C ILE A 149 4.11 -11.24 3.58
N PHE A 150 4.66 -10.25 2.88
CA PHE A 150 4.58 -8.86 3.32
C PHE A 150 3.11 -8.42 3.29
N ASN A 151 2.44 -8.45 4.45
CA ASN A 151 1.05 -8.04 4.57
C ASN A 151 0.99 -6.52 4.78
N GLY A 152 0.72 -5.83 3.68
CA GLY A 152 0.70 -4.38 3.55
C GLY A 152 -0.22 -3.71 4.56
N THR A 153 0.39 -3.00 5.51
CA THR A 153 0.67 -1.57 5.33
C THR A 153 1.96 -1.31 6.07
N ALA A 154 2.94 -0.70 5.43
CA ALA A 154 4.17 -0.41 6.12
C ALA A 154 3.95 0.77 7.06
N GLY A 155 3.51 0.49 8.29
CA GLY A 155 3.17 1.51 9.28
C GLY A 155 4.27 2.57 9.42
N ALA A 156 5.54 2.20 9.23
CA ALA A 156 6.66 3.14 9.19
C ALA A 156 6.53 4.16 8.04
N ALA A 157 6.22 3.73 6.82
CA ALA A 157 6.02 4.63 5.67
C ALA A 157 4.78 5.53 5.86
N ILE A 158 3.69 5.01 6.41
CA ILE A 158 2.49 5.80 6.70
C ILE A 158 2.77 6.85 7.79
N ASN A 159 3.43 6.45 8.88
CA ASN A 159 3.81 7.36 9.96
C ASN A 159 4.73 8.45 9.45
N TYR A 160 5.77 8.07 8.68
CA TYR A 160 6.66 9.02 8.05
C TYR A 160 5.91 10.00 7.16
N ALA A 161 4.98 9.53 6.32
CA ALA A 161 4.16 10.40 5.49
C ALA A 161 3.29 11.37 6.32
N ASN A 162 2.69 10.89 7.41
CA ASN A 162 1.88 11.72 8.30
C ASN A 162 2.69 12.81 8.98
N GLU A 163 3.87 12.49 9.50
CA GLU A 163 4.77 13.41 10.21
C GLU A 163 5.34 14.50 9.28
N ASN A 164 5.47 14.20 7.99
CA ASN A 164 6.10 15.08 7.01
C ASN A 164 5.11 15.73 6.02
N ASN A 165 3.81 15.68 6.29
CA ASN A 165 2.77 16.23 5.39
C ASN A 165 2.85 15.68 3.96
N LEU A 166 3.14 14.39 3.84
CA LEU A 166 3.21 13.66 2.56
C LEU A 166 2.03 12.69 2.42
N THR A 167 1.87 12.16 1.21
CA THR A 167 1.01 11.02 0.88
C THR A 167 1.85 9.94 0.22
N LEU A 168 1.80 8.71 0.76
CA LEU A 168 2.36 7.53 0.13
C LEU A 168 1.46 7.12 -1.03
N VAL A 169 1.99 7.06 -2.25
CA VAL A 169 1.20 6.79 -3.45
C VAL A 169 1.45 5.40 -4.03
N ASP A 170 2.64 4.85 -3.84
CA ASP A 170 3.05 3.60 -4.45
C ASP A 170 4.33 3.01 -3.84
N TYR A 171 4.68 1.80 -4.27
CA TYR A 171 5.92 1.09 -3.99
C TYR A 171 6.55 0.51 -5.26
N THR A 172 7.88 0.43 -5.28
CA THR A 172 8.65 -0.37 -6.24
C THR A 172 9.58 -1.33 -5.51
N THR A 173 10.06 -2.38 -6.17
CA THR A 173 10.95 -3.39 -5.57
C THR A 173 12.29 -3.49 -6.26
N GLY A 174 13.37 -3.63 -5.48
CA GLY A 174 14.74 -3.83 -5.96
C GLY A 174 15.42 -2.57 -6.51
N SER A 175 14.66 -1.60 -7.01
CA SER A 175 15.12 -0.31 -7.50
C SER A 175 14.00 0.73 -7.32
N PRO A 176 14.30 2.01 -7.03
CA PRO A 176 13.27 3.04 -6.95
C PRO A 176 12.62 3.34 -8.29
N ASP A 177 13.34 3.08 -9.39
CA ASP A 177 12.84 3.22 -10.76
C ASP A 177 12.27 1.90 -11.29
N GLY A 178 12.01 0.93 -10.40
CA GLY A 178 11.39 -0.34 -10.74
C GLY A 178 9.93 -0.19 -11.16
N GLU A 179 9.30 -1.31 -11.52
CA GLU A 179 7.87 -1.33 -11.82
C GLU A 179 7.03 -1.02 -10.57
N SER A 180 6.10 -0.09 -10.75
CA SER A 180 5.03 0.25 -9.82
C SER A 180 4.27 -0.99 -9.34
N ARG A 181 3.94 -1.05 -8.06
CA ARG A 181 3.19 -2.16 -7.44
C ARG A 181 1.81 -1.74 -6.94
N GLY A 182 1.42 -0.49 -7.15
CA GLY A 182 0.25 0.15 -6.59
C GLY A 182 0.34 0.40 -5.07
N TYR A 183 -0.48 1.33 -4.59
CA TYR A 183 -0.67 1.58 -3.15
C TYR A 183 -1.15 0.34 -2.37
N GLU A 184 -1.98 -0.50 -3.00
CA GLU A 184 -2.48 -1.75 -2.41
C GLU A 184 -1.36 -2.79 -2.19
N GLY A 185 -0.19 -2.57 -2.80
CA GLY A 185 1.09 -3.02 -2.28
C GLY A 185 1.61 -4.35 -2.82
N LEU A 186 2.63 -4.85 -2.12
CA LEU A 186 3.44 -6.03 -2.48
C LEU A 186 2.80 -7.38 -2.11
N GLY A 187 1.48 -7.41 -1.93
CA GLY A 187 0.76 -8.62 -1.54
C GLY A 187 1.16 -9.81 -2.40
N GLY A 188 1.62 -10.89 -1.76
CA GLY A 188 2.02 -12.12 -2.44
C GLY A 188 3.44 -12.14 -3.05
N THR A 189 4.22 -11.06 -2.96
CA THR A 189 5.63 -11.08 -3.36
C THR A 189 6.42 -11.93 -2.37
N ARG A 190 7.33 -12.79 -2.84
CA ARG A 190 8.21 -13.62 -2.01
C ARG A 190 9.66 -13.31 -2.34
N PRO A 191 10.56 -13.20 -1.36
CA PRO A 191 11.98 -13.30 -1.63
C PRO A 191 12.27 -14.73 -2.12
N SER A 192 12.97 -14.86 -3.25
CA SER A 192 13.29 -16.17 -3.84
C SER A 192 14.79 -16.41 -3.87
N GLY A 193 15.22 -17.66 -3.66
CA GLY A 193 16.62 -18.07 -3.84
C GLY A 193 17.56 -17.57 -2.74
N GLU A 194 18.70 -16.99 -3.15
CA GLU A 194 19.77 -16.48 -2.27
C GLU A 194 19.51 -15.06 -1.74
N THR A 195 18.51 -14.36 -2.27
CA THR A 195 18.20 -12.97 -1.89
C THR A 195 17.36 -12.95 -0.61
N LEU A 196 18.06 -12.83 0.52
CA LEU A 196 17.50 -12.81 1.86
C LEU A 196 16.87 -11.45 2.25
N VAL A 197 17.11 -10.39 1.46
CA VAL A 197 16.59 -9.04 1.71
C VAL A 197 15.99 -8.47 0.42
N VAL A 198 14.75 -7.98 0.48
CA VAL A 198 14.08 -7.29 -0.62
C VAL A 198 13.95 -5.81 -0.29
N ASP A 199 14.54 -4.96 -1.12
CA ASP A 199 14.38 -3.52 -1.01
C ASP A 199 13.04 -3.08 -1.59
N VAL A 200 12.30 -2.30 -0.82
CA VAL A 200 10.99 -1.74 -1.14
C VAL A 200 11.09 -0.23 -1.09
N TYR A 201 11.02 0.40 -2.25
CA TYR A 201 11.09 1.85 -2.36
C TYR A 201 9.69 2.44 -2.30
N CYS A 202 9.45 3.31 -1.32
CA CYS A 202 8.22 4.04 -1.10
C CYS A 202 8.24 5.33 -1.92
N HIS A 203 7.18 5.60 -2.66
CA HIS A 203 7.02 6.84 -3.40
C HIS A 203 6.03 7.75 -2.70
N PHE A 204 6.46 8.97 -2.41
CA PHE A 204 5.66 9.97 -1.73
C PHE A 204 5.40 11.17 -2.63
N ILE A 205 4.25 11.80 -2.46
CA ILE A 205 3.96 13.13 -2.97
C ILE A 205 3.78 14.10 -1.81
N GLU A 206 4.15 15.36 -2.05
CA GLU A 206 3.92 16.44 -1.08
C GLU A 206 2.43 16.75 -0.94
N GLY A 207 1.96 16.88 0.30
CA GLY A 207 0.57 17.19 0.66
C GLY A 207 -0.22 15.96 1.11
N ARG A 208 -1.35 16.21 1.78
CA ARG A 208 -2.30 15.17 2.23
C ARG A 208 -3.41 15.00 1.20
N TYR A 209 -3.29 13.93 0.40
CA TYR A 209 -4.27 13.55 -0.62
C TYR A 209 -5.03 12.29 -0.22
N THR A 210 -6.28 12.23 -0.65
CA THR A 210 -7.06 11.00 -0.68
C THR A 210 -6.70 10.27 -1.96
N LEU A 211 -6.21 9.04 -1.86
CA LEU A 211 -6.02 8.18 -3.02
C LEU A 211 -7.40 7.72 -3.53
N VAL A 212 -7.63 7.87 -4.83
CA VAL A 212 -8.90 7.59 -5.46
C VAL A 212 -8.69 6.57 -6.56
N SER A 213 -9.25 5.38 -6.35
CA SER A 213 -9.18 4.26 -7.29
C SER A 213 -10.54 3.74 -7.75
N THR A 214 -11.64 4.33 -7.29
CA THR A 214 -13.00 3.88 -7.62
C THR A 214 -13.94 5.06 -7.84
N ALA A 215 -15.01 4.82 -8.60
CA ALA A 215 -16.08 5.79 -8.85
C ALA A 215 -16.70 6.34 -7.56
N ASP A 216 -16.98 5.47 -6.58
CA ASP A 216 -17.64 5.87 -5.33
C ASP A 216 -16.67 6.68 -4.43
N ALA A 217 -15.37 6.35 -4.44
CA ALA A 217 -14.35 7.15 -3.76
C ALA A 217 -14.21 8.54 -4.39
N PHE A 218 -14.19 8.62 -5.74
CA PHE A 218 -14.14 9.88 -6.47
C PHE A 218 -15.33 10.77 -6.12
N LYS A 219 -16.55 10.24 -6.20
CA LYS A 219 -17.79 10.97 -5.84
C LYS A 219 -17.75 11.51 -4.42
N THR A 220 -17.38 10.66 -3.46
CA THR A 220 -17.36 11.02 -2.04
C THR A 220 -16.33 12.11 -1.75
N ALA A 221 -15.13 11.98 -2.33
CA ALA A 221 -14.05 12.95 -2.18
C ALA A 221 -14.39 14.28 -2.87
N PHE A 222 -14.97 14.25 -4.07
CA PHE A 222 -15.43 15.44 -4.79
C PHE A 222 -16.52 16.19 -4.02
N ALA A 223 -17.54 15.49 -3.54
CA ALA A 223 -18.63 16.09 -2.76
C ALA A 223 -18.13 16.73 -1.46
N SER A 224 -17.15 16.11 -0.81
CA SER A 224 -16.56 16.57 0.46
C SER A 224 -15.38 17.54 0.27
N ASN A 225 -15.06 17.91 -0.96
CA ASN A 225 -13.94 18.79 -1.29
C ASN A 225 -12.57 18.32 -0.75
N LYS A 226 -12.36 17.00 -0.69
CA LYS A 226 -11.06 16.44 -0.30
C LYS A 226 -10.05 16.65 -1.43
N LYS A 227 -8.78 16.81 -1.08
CA LYS A 227 -7.69 16.73 -2.07
C LYS A 227 -7.63 15.31 -2.61
N MET A 228 -7.56 15.16 -3.93
CA MET A 228 -7.62 13.87 -4.61
C MET A 228 -6.35 13.61 -5.41
N TYR A 229 -5.85 12.38 -5.34
CA TYR A 229 -4.82 11.84 -6.22
C TYR A 229 -5.35 10.55 -6.83
N LEU A 230 -5.53 10.54 -8.15
CA LEU A 230 -6.03 9.36 -8.85
C LEU A 230 -4.91 8.35 -9.02
N THR A 231 -5.22 7.08 -8.80
CA THR A 231 -4.27 5.96 -8.97
C THR A 231 -4.68 5.00 -10.08
N THR A 232 -5.82 5.25 -10.73
CA THR A 232 -6.32 4.52 -11.89
C THR A 232 -7.37 5.37 -12.60
N ASP A 233 -7.77 4.94 -13.79
CA ASP A 233 -8.87 5.54 -14.53
C ASP A 233 -10.20 5.27 -13.81
N ILE A 234 -11.11 6.23 -13.86
CA ILE A 234 -12.38 6.22 -13.12
C ILE A 234 -13.54 6.27 -14.10
N ASP A 235 -14.30 5.18 -14.19
CA ASP A 235 -15.54 5.13 -14.95
C ASP A 235 -16.75 5.50 -14.06
N LEU A 236 -17.49 6.55 -14.44
CA LEU A 236 -18.71 7.01 -13.76
C LEU A 236 -20.01 6.51 -14.43
N SER A 237 -19.93 5.57 -15.36
CA SER A 237 -21.09 5.01 -16.05
C SER A 237 -22.17 4.50 -15.07
N GLY A 238 -23.42 4.89 -15.34
CA GLY A 238 -24.57 4.52 -14.50
C GLY A 238 -24.58 5.13 -13.09
N LYS A 239 -23.64 6.01 -12.75
CA LYS A 239 -23.59 6.69 -11.45
C LYS A 239 -24.17 8.10 -11.58
N SER A 240 -25.08 8.47 -10.68
CA SER A 240 -25.49 9.88 -10.54
C SER A 240 -24.30 10.70 -10.02
N PHE A 241 -23.99 11.80 -10.71
CA PHE A 241 -22.97 12.75 -10.28
C PHE A 241 -23.60 14.13 -10.11
N VAL A 242 -23.64 14.60 -8.87
CA VAL A 242 -24.20 15.91 -8.55
C VAL A 242 -23.08 16.93 -8.51
N VAL A 243 -23.11 17.87 -9.43
CA VAL A 243 -22.21 19.01 -9.44
C VAL A 243 -22.68 20.09 -8.48
N ARG A 244 -21.71 20.72 -7.82
CA ARG A 244 -21.95 21.89 -6.98
C ARG A 244 -21.91 23.13 -7.84
N GLN A 245 -22.79 24.09 -7.56
CA GLN A 245 -22.89 25.33 -8.34
C GLN A 245 -21.69 26.25 -8.12
N SER A 246 -21.09 26.21 -6.93
CA SER A 246 -19.84 26.88 -6.62
C SER A 246 -18.89 25.91 -5.94
N ILE A 247 -17.64 25.87 -6.39
CA ILE A 247 -16.60 25.00 -5.87
C ILE A 247 -15.42 25.86 -5.43
N ASN A 248 -14.99 25.69 -4.18
CA ASN A 248 -13.89 26.45 -3.59
C ASN A 248 -12.79 25.50 -3.13
N ASN A 249 -11.52 25.81 -3.42
CA ASN A 249 -10.35 25.07 -2.94
C ASN A 249 -10.35 23.57 -3.29
N LEU A 250 -11.01 23.17 -4.39
CA LEU A 250 -10.93 21.80 -4.88
C LEU A 250 -9.54 21.53 -5.41
N GLU A 251 -8.95 20.40 -5.05
CA GLU A 251 -7.63 20.02 -5.51
C GLU A 251 -7.62 18.58 -6.03
N ILE A 252 -7.32 18.41 -7.32
CA ILE A 252 -7.25 17.11 -8.00
C ILE A 252 -5.93 17.00 -8.72
N ARG A 253 -5.18 15.95 -8.42
CA ARG A 253 -4.07 15.45 -9.25
C ARG A 253 -4.55 14.19 -9.95
N GLY A 254 -4.79 14.28 -11.25
CA GLY A 254 -5.23 13.17 -12.07
C GLY A 254 -4.12 12.14 -12.31
N ASN A 255 -2.85 12.52 -12.15
CA ASN A 255 -1.70 11.63 -12.33
C ASN A 255 -1.69 10.94 -13.72
N GLY A 256 -2.17 11.66 -14.74
CA GLY A 256 -2.29 11.15 -16.10
C GLY A 256 -3.49 10.23 -16.35
N HIS A 257 -4.35 10.01 -15.34
CA HIS A 257 -5.54 9.18 -15.47
C HIS A 257 -6.73 9.91 -16.09
N THR A 258 -7.72 9.11 -16.49
CA THR A 258 -8.97 9.56 -17.10
C THR A 258 -10.16 9.37 -16.16
N VAL A 259 -11.07 10.34 -16.12
CA VAL A 259 -12.42 10.20 -15.55
C VAL A 259 -13.43 10.18 -16.69
N SER A 260 -14.14 9.08 -16.87
CA SER A 260 -14.99 8.85 -18.04
C SER A 260 -16.48 8.73 -17.70
N ASN A 261 -17.33 8.89 -18.73
CA ASN A 261 -18.77 8.63 -18.70
C ASN A 261 -19.53 9.45 -17.64
N LEU A 262 -19.12 10.70 -17.48
CA LEU A 262 -19.69 11.61 -16.51
C LEU A 262 -20.96 12.27 -17.06
N THR A 263 -22.11 11.97 -16.48
CA THR A 263 -23.37 12.68 -16.78
C THR A 263 -23.63 13.76 -15.74
N VAL A 264 -23.82 14.99 -16.21
CA VAL A 264 -24.08 16.18 -15.40
C VAL A 264 -25.48 16.69 -15.70
N ALA A 265 -26.39 16.56 -14.74
CA ALA A 265 -27.72 17.14 -14.85
C ALA A 265 -27.66 18.66 -14.57
N VAL A 266 -28.06 19.47 -15.54
CA VAL A 266 -28.07 20.95 -15.46
C VAL A 266 -29.42 21.48 -14.90
N GLY A 267 -30.35 20.57 -14.62
CA GLY A 267 -31.70 20.86 -14.13
C GLY A 267 -31.93 20.62 -12.63
N ASN A 268 -33.20 20.61 -12.25
CA ASN A 268 -33.64 20.14 -10.93
C ASN A 268 -33.43 18.62 -10.79
N GLN A 269 -33.87 18.02 -9.67
CA GLN A 269 -33.75 16.58 -9.41
C GLN A 269 -34.41 15.68 -10.47
N LEU A 270 -35.27 16.25 -11.33
CA LEU A 270 -35.95 15.56 -12.42
C LEU A 270 -35.30 15.83 -13.80
N GLY A 271 -34.19 16.58 -13.84
CA GLY A 271 -33.47 16.91 -15.08
C GLY A 271 -34.00 18.12 -15.84
N TYR A 272 -35.05 18.78 -15.34
CA TYR A 272 -35.63 19.95 -16.02
C TYR A 272 -34.87 21.23 -15.71
N LEU A 273 -34.64 22.05 -16.73
CA LEU A 273 -34.16 23.43 -16.51
C LEU A 273 -35.25 24.22 -15.79
N SER A 274 -34.95 24.69 -14.57
CA SER A 274 -35.91 25.39 -13.70
C SER A 274 -35.40 26.78 -13.27
N LYS A 275 -36.28 27.68 -12.81
CA LYS A 275 -35.91 29.01 -12.30
C LYS A 275 -34.92 28.92 -11.12
N ASP A 276 -34.95 27.82 -10.39
CA ASP A 276 -34.03 27.54 -9.27
C ASP A 276 -32.58 27.34 -9.75
N ASN A 277 -32.40 26.97 -11.02
CA ASN A 277 -31.08 26.77 -11.63
C ASN A 277 -30.48 28.06 -12.20
N LEU A 278 -31.27 29.13 -12.35
CA LEU A 278 -30.75 30.42 -12.84
C LEU A 278 -29.69 30.97 -11.88
N LYS A 279 -28.66 31.59 -12.45
CA LYS A 279 -27.62 32.35 -11.74
C LYS A 279 -27.48 33.73 -12.34
N ASP A 280 -26.71 34.58 -11.68
CA ASP A 280 -26.41 35.91 -12.18
C ASP A 280 -25.74 35.78 -13.56
N ASP A 281 -26.23 36.55 -14.51
CA ASP A 281 -25.66 36.58 -15.84
C ASP A 281 -24.29 37.25 -15.77
N ILE A 282 -23.29 36.59 -16.34
CA ILE A 282 -21.90 37.08 -16.34
C ILE A 282 -21.70 38.33 -17.21
N ASN A 283 -22.61 38.58 -18.14
CA ASN A 283 -22.55 39.68 -19.10
C ASN A 283 -23.64 40.75 -18.89
N ASP A 284 -24.55 40.56 -17.93
CA ASP A 284 -25.66 41.48 -17.68
C ASP A 284 -25.89 41.67 -16.17
N ASP A 285 -25.58 42.87 -15.67
CA ASP A 285 -25.71 43.22 -14.26
C ASP A 285 -27.19 43.20 -13.84
N GLY A 286 -27.56 42.22 -13.01
CA GLY A 286 -28.94 41.98 -12.59
C GLY A 286 -29.71 41.04 -13.53
N GLY A 287 -29.10 40.63 -14.64
CA GLY A 287 -29.59 39.58 -15.54
C GLY A 287 -29.45 38.18 -14.93
N ARG A 288 -30.12 37.21 -15.55
CA ARG A 288 -30.09 35.80 -15.12
C ARG A 288 -29.82 34.86 -16.29
N ALA A 289 -29.04 33.80 -16.04
CA ALA A 289 -28.63 32.85 -17.06
C ALA A 289 -28.53 31.41 -16.52
N PHE A 290 -28.51 30.44 -17.44
CA PHE A 290 -28.19 29.04 -17.16
C PHE A 290 -26.72 28.75 -17.41
N TYR A 291 -26.12 27.91 -16.57
CA TYR A 291 -24.73 27.47 -16.72
C TYR A 291 -24.70 25.96 -16.92
N VAL A 292 -24.33 25.55 -18.12
CA VAL A 292 -24.16 24.16 -18.55
C VAL A 292 -22.67 23.86 -18.50
N THR A 293 -22.22 23.54 -17.29
CA THR A 293 -20.81 23.37 -16.97
C THR A 293 -20.66 22.36 -15.83
N MET A 294 -19.42 21.89 -15.57
CA MET A 294 -19.15 21.09 -14.37
C MET A 294 -19.39 21.87 -13.06
N SER A 295 -19.28 23.19 -13.09
CA SER A 295 -19.66 24.10 -12.00
C SER A 295 -19.92 25.49 -12.55
N ALA A 296 -20.88 26.25 -12.00
CA ALA A 296 -21.07 27.63 -12.44
C ALA A 296 -19.85 28.49 -12.06
N GLU A 297 -19.29 28.27 -10.86
CA GLU A 297 -18.12 28.99 -10.36
C GLU A 297 -17.07 28.04 -9.76
N MET A 298 -15.81 28.33 -10.03
CA MET A 298 -14.65 27.73 -9.36
C MET A 298 -13.74 28.81 -8.78
N LYS A 299 -13.37 28.67 -7.50
CA LYS A 299 -12.45 29.58 -6.81
C LYS A 299 -11.32 28.83 -6.15
N ASN A 300 -10.08 29.30 -6.31
CA ASN A 300 -8.88 28.73 -5.71
C ASN A 300 -8.71 27.22 -5.98
N CYS A 301 -9.26 26.71 -7.09
CA CYS A 301 -9.22 25.29 -7.42
C CYS A 301 -7.92 24.96 -8.16
N LYS A 302 -7.40 23.76 -7.93
CA LYS A 302 -6.18 23.25 -8.57
C LYS A 302 -6.49 21.91 -9.21
N ILE A 303 -6.41 21.80 -10.53
CA ILE A 303 -6.63 20.53 -11.24
C ILE A 303 -5.44 20.32 -12.17
N SER A 304 -4.76 19.18 -12.06
CA SER A 304 -3.65 18.84 -12.93
C SER A 304 -3.69 17.42 -13.46
N ASP A 305 -3.10 17.22 -14.63
CA ASP A 305 -2.78 15.91 -15.22
C ASP A 305 -3.99 14.99 -15.29
N LEU A 306 -5.10 15.51 -15.83
CA LEU A 306 -6.40 14.84 -15.78
C LEU A 306 -7.12 14.99 -17.12
N THR A 307 -7.62 13.86 -17.61
CA THR A 307 -8.53 13.84 -18.76
C THR A 307 -9.95 13.53 -18.30
N PHE A 308 -10.92 14.32 -18.74
CA PHE A 308 -12.34 13.99 -18.64
C PHE A 308 -12.84 13.55 -20.03
N GLU A 309 -13.31 12.31 -20.13
CA GLU A 309 -13.78 11.72 -21.38
C GLU A 309 -15.28 11.42 -21.31
N ASN A 310 -15.99 11.60 -22.43
CA ASN A 310 -17.42 11.35 -22.53
C ASN A 310 -18.22 12.05 -21.42
N VAL A 311 -17.97 13.35 -21.24
CA VAL A 311 -18.81 14.18 -20.36
C VAL A 311 -20.08 14.55 -21.10
N SER A 312 -21.24 14.34 -20.48
CA SER A 312 -22.53 14.70 -21.05
C SER A 312 -23.27 15.63 -20.11
N PHE A 313 -23.52 16.85 -20.57
CA PHE A 313 -24.44 17.77 -19.92
C PHE A 313 -25.84 17.51 -20.43
N VAL A 314 -26.73 17.11 -19.52
CA VAL A 314 -28.11 16.78 -19.84
C VAL A 314 -29.06 17.74 -19.12
N GLY A 315 -30.06 18.21 -19.87
CA GLY A 315 -31.18 18.95 -19.35
C GLY A 315 -32.39 18.73 -20.24
N THR A 316 -33.59 18.95 -19.72
CA THR A 316 -34.80 18.87 -20.55
C THR A 316 -35.57 20.17 -20.43
N ALA A 317 -35.85 20.79 -21.58
CA ALA A 317 -36.86 21.82 -21.73
C ALA A 317 -38.25 21.18 -21.85
N ASN A 318 -39.32 21.82 -21.34
CA ASN A 318 -40.67 21.34 -21.63
C ASN A 318 -40.98 21.53 -23.12
N SER A 319 -41.18 20.42 -23.83
CA SER A 319 -41.36 20.38 -25.29
C SER A 319 -42.71 20.89 -25.79
N GLU A 320 -43.74 20.98 -24.93
CA GLU A 320 -45.09 21.43 -25.33
C GLU A 320 -45.27 22.95 -25.18
N THR A 321 -44.59 23.59 -24.23
CA THR A 321 -44.80 25.00 -23.90
C THR A 321 -43.56 25.89 -24.02
N GLY A 322 -42.34 25.32 -24.11
CA GLY A 322 -41.09 26.09 -24.02
C GLY A 322 -40.78 26.66 -22.63
N GLU A 323 -41.67 26.39 -21.65
CA GLU A 323 -41.58 26.95 -20.31
C GLU A 323 -40.63 26.17 -19.39
N ILE A 324 -39.99 26.92 -18.51
CA ILE A 324 -39.34 26.42 -17.31
C ILE A 324 -40.37 25.72 -16.40
N TYR A 325 -40.11 24.49 -15.95
CA TYR A 325 -40.91 23.85 -14.89
C TYR A 325 -40.88 24.74 -13.63
N GLY A 326 -41.99 25.39 -13.30
CA GLY A 326 -42.11 26.29 -12.14
C GLY A 326 -42.61 27.72 -12.42
N GLY A 327 -43.03 28.05 -13.64
CA GLY A 327 -43.90 29.19 -13.92
C GLY A 327 -43.50 30.01 -15.14
N GLU A 328 -44.51 30.60 -15.78
CA GLU A 328 -44.48 31.46 -16.97
C GLU A 328 -43.10 32.08 -17.25
N GLY A 329 -42.49 31.65 -18.35
CA GLY A 329 -41.17 32.08 -18.77
C GLY A 329 -40.57 31.11 -19.77
N ASP A 330 -40.61 31.49 -21.05
CA ASP A 330 -39.93 30.79 -22.14
C ASP A 330 -38.42 30.71 -21.86
N LEU A 331 -37.83 29.52 -21.98
CA LEU A 331 -36.36 29.35 -21.95
C LEU A 331 -35.65 30.25 -22.98
N GLN A 332 -36.37 30.71 -24.00
CA GLN A 332 -35.88 31.54 -25.09
C GLN A 332 -35.37 32.93 -24.66
N GLN A 333 -35.68 33.40 -23.45
CA GLN A 333 -35.26 34.73 -23.00
C GLN A 333 -33.87 34.74 -22.34
N TYR A 334 -33.48 33.63 -21.69
CA TYR A 334 -32.27 33.56 -20.88
C TYR A 334 -31.07 33.08 -21.68
N ASN A 335 -29.89 33.62 -21.37
CA ASN A 335 -28.62 33.14 -21.92
C ASN A 335 -28.30 31.76 -21.33
N ILE A 336 -27.68 30.91 -22.15
CA ILE A 336 -27.23 29.57 -21.78
C ILE A 336 -25.74 29.49 -22.03
N TYR A 337 -24.99 29.39 -20.95
CA TYR A 337 -23.53 29.40 -20.94
C TYR A 337 -22.98 27.99 -20.95
N LEU A 338 -22.22 27.62 -21.99
CA LEU A 338 -21.58 26.31 -22.15
C LEU A 338 -20.07 26.46 -21.98
N ALA A 339 -19.51 25.69 -21.05
CA ALA A 339 -18.07 25.58 -20.87
C ALA A 339 -17.72 24.17 -20.39
N ALA A 340 -16.54 23.70 -20.74
CA ALA A 340 -16.17 22.33 -20.44
C ALA A 340 -16.00 22.11 -18.92
N LEU A 341 -15.43 23.08 -18.19
CA LEU A 341 -15.24 23.00 -16.75
C LEU A 341 -16.13 23.99 -15.98
N CYS A 342 -16.02 25.30 -16.18
CA CYS A 342 -16.81 26.23 -15.38
C CYS A 342 -17.23 27.53 -16.08
N GLY A 343 -18.26 28.19 -15.56
CA GLY A 343 -18.64 29.52 -16.04
C GLY A 343 -17.57 30.54 -15.69
N LYS A 344 -17.32 30.70 -14.38
CA LYS A 344 -16.36 31.66 -13.85
C LYS A 344 -15.26 30.98 -13.06
N ALA A 345 -14.01 31.32 -13.36
CA ALA A 345 -12.83 30.89 -12.62
C ALA A 345 -12.14 32.07 -11.91
N SER A 346 -11.80 31.91 -10.64
CA SER A 346 -11.09 32.91 -9.83
C SER A 346 -9.95 32.26 -9.04
N GLY A 347 -8.72 32.76 -9.17
CA GLY A 347 -7.55 32.22 -8.48
C GLY A 347 -7.27 30.73 -8.73
N CYS A 348 -7.77 30.16 -9.83
CA CYS A 348 -7.62 28.74 -10.12
C CYS A 348 -6.31 28.44 -10.87
N THR A 349 -5.83 27.20 -10.77
CA THR A 349 -4.69 26.71 -11.54
C THR A 349 -5.06 25.39 -12.21
N PHE A 350 -5.03 25.40 -13.54
CA PHE A 350 -5.28 24.22 -14.36
C PHE A 350 -4.01 23.91 -15.17
N SER A 351 -3.54 22.67 -15.13
CA SER A 351 -2.31 22.27 -15.83
C SER A 351 -2.46 20.89 -16.44
N ASN A 352 -2.25 20.75 -17.75
CA ASN A 352 -2.40 19.46 -18.43
C ASN A 352 -3.79 18.82 -18.18
N VAL A 353 -4.84 19.63 -18.40
CA VAL A 353 -6.24 19.21 -18.19
C VAL A 353 -6.97 19.20 -19.53
N THR A 354 -7.51 18.04 -19.89
CA THR A 354 -8.31 17.88 -21.11
C THR A 354 -9.73 17.50 -20.76
N ILE A 355 -10.72 18.10 -21.42
CA ILE A 355 -12.12 17.74 -21.24
C ILE A 355 -12.87 17.78 -22.57
N GLY A 356 -13.44 16.64 -22.94
CA GLY A 356 -14.35 16.48 -24.05
C GLY A 356 -15.78 16.32 -23.55
N ALA A 357 -16.64 17.30 -23.82
CA ALA A 357 -18.02 17.28 -23.40
C ALA A 357 -19.00 17.40 -24.57
N SER A 358 -20.19 16.85 -24.36
CA SER A 358 -21.37 17.05 -25.19
C SER A 358 -22.47 17.69 -24.36
N ALA A 359 -23.32 18.48 -25.00
CA ALA A 359 -24.50 19.06 -24.38
C ALA A 359 -25.73 18.70 -25.23
N ASP A 360 -26.73 18.07 -24.60
CA ASP A 360 -28.01 17.77 -25.21
C ASP A 360 -29.13 18.26 -24.27
N PHE A 361 -30.01 19.09 -24.80
CA PHE A 361 -31.10 19.71 -24.04
C PHE A 361 -32.50 19.38 -24.57
N GLY A 362 -32.60 18.54 -25.61
CA GLY A 362 -33.84 18.31 -26.35
C GLY A 362 -34.32 19.53 -27.16
N GLY A 363 -35.60 19.48 -27.58
CA GLY A 363 -36.24 20.54 -28.38
C GLY A 363 -36.70 21.76 -27.55
N GLY A 364 -36.85 22.92 -28.20
CA GLY A 364 -37.41 24.14 -27.58
C GLY A 364 -36.39 25.18 -27.09
N ILE A 365 -35.09 24.91 -27.19
CA ILE A 365 -34.04 25.89 -26.86
C ILE A 365 -33.81 26.86 -28.02
N ASN A 366 -33.84 28.17 -27.72
CA ASN A 366 -33.41 29.19 -28.65
C ASN A 366 -31.88 29.17 -28.79
N GLN A 367 -31.39 28.64 -29.91
CA GLN A 367 -29.95 28.51 -30.17
C GLN A 367 -29.23 29.86 -30.21
N SER A 368 -29.93 30.97 -30.51
CA SER A 368 -29.31 32.30 -30.47
C SER A 368 -28.93 32.77 -29.07
N LYS A 369 -29.37 32.05 -28.02
CA LYS A 369 -29.06 32.31 -26.61
C LYS A 369 -27.93 31.44 -26.07
N ILE A 370 -27.43 30.49 -26.86
CA ILE A 370 -26.33 29.62 -26.48
C ILE A 370 -25.01 30.38 -26.67
N ILE A 371 -24.27 30.52 -25.58
CA ILE A 371 -22.96 31.19 -25.53
C ILE A 371 -21.95 30.14 -25.06
N CYS A 372 -21.07 29.73 -25.98
CA CYS A 372 -20.02 28.76 -25.68
C CYS A 372 -18.72 29.46 -25.32
N ALA A 373 -17.93 28.84 -24.45
CA ALA A 373 -16.52 29.18 -24.27
C ALA A 373 -15.79 29.07 -25.62
N GLU A 374 -14.75 29.89 -25.79
CA GLU A 374 -13.90 29.77 -26.98
C GLU A 374 -13.29 28.37 -27.08
N ALA A 375 -12.98 27.94 -28.29
CA ALA A 375 -12.40 26.62 -28.53
C ALA A 375 -11.14 26.41 -27.67
N ASN A 376 -11.06 25.24 -27.02
CA ASN A 376 -9.99 24.83 -26.11
C ASN A 376 -9.99 25.51 -24.73
N ASN A 377 -10.90 26.45 -24.46
CA ASN A 377 -11.01 27.03 -23.11
C ASN A 377 -11.77 26.10 -22.15
N LEU A 378 -11.26 26.00 -20.92
CA LEU A 378 -11.92 25.28 -19.84
C LEU A 378 -13.08 26.08 -19.22
N TYR A 379 -13.06 27.40 -19.34
CA TYR A 379 -13.99 28.30 -18.68
C TYR A 379 -14.46 29.44 -19.59
N LEU A 380 -15.58 30.08 -19.23
CA LEU A 380 -16.09 31.25 -19.96
C LEU A 380 -15.42 32.57 -19.54
N LEU A 381 -15.22 32.77 -18.23
CA LEU A 381 -14.57 33.98 -17.70
C LEU A 381 -13.53 33.63 -16.63
N ALA A 382 -12.42 34.36 -16.64
CA ALA A 382 -11.42 34.35 -15.58
C ALA A 382 -11.14 35.77 -15.06
N ASP A 383 -10.86 35.90 -13.76
CA ASP A 383 -10.58 37.17 -13.08
C ASP A 383 -9.13 37.69 -13.25
N GLY A 384 -8.38 37.17 -14.21
CA GLY A 384 -6.97 37.50 -14.45
C GLY A 384 -5.99 36.88 -13.45
N THR A 385 -6.45 36.19 -12.40
CA THR A 385 -5.61 35.44 -11.46
C THR A 385 -5.63 33.93 -11.70
N THR A 386 -6.52 33.47 -12.58
CA THR A 386 -6.60 32.07 -12.99
C THR A 386 -5.56 31.77 -14.08
N THR A 387 -4.85 30.65 -13.93
CA THR A 387 -3.89 30.15 -14.92
C THR A 387 -4.37 28.81 -15.51
N ALA A 388 -4.23 28.66 -16.83
CA ALA A 388 -4.44 27.42 -17.55
C ALA A 388 -3.23 27.18 -18.46
N THR A 389 -2.58 26.02 -18.32
CA THR A 389 -1.39 25.64 -19.09
C THR A 389 -1.59 24.25 -19.67
N ASP A 390 -1.32 24.08 -20.97
CA ASP A 390 -1.50 22.81 -21.69
C ASP A 390 -2.91 22.20 -21.49
N CYS A 391 -3.93 23.05 -21.50
CA CYS A 391 -5.31 22.65 -21.30
C CYS A 391 -6.10 22.66 -22.61
N ALA A 392 -7.07 21.76 -22.73
CA ALA A 392 -7.97 21.72 -23.88
C ALA A 392 -9.40 21.38 -23.44
N GLY A 393 -10.30 22.35 -23.60
CA GLY A 393 -11.74 22.17 -23.39
C GLY A 393 -12.54 22.19 -24.69
N THR A 394 -13.40 21.18 -24.88
CA THR A 394 -14.36 21.16 -25.98
C THR A 394 -15.75 20.84 -25.47
N VAL A 395 -16.75 21.57 -25.98
CA VAL A 395 -18.17 21.28 -25.75
C VAL A 395 -18.87 21.25 -27.09
N VAL A 396 -19.41 20.10 -27.47
CA VAL A 396 -20.21 19.95 -28.68
C VAL A 396 -21.69 19.97 -28.30
N TYR A 397 -22.41 21.00 -28.75
CA TYR A 397 -23.86 21.01 -28.65
C TYR A 397 -24.47 20.06 -29.69
N GLN A 398 -25.21 19.06 -29.22
CA GLN A 398 -25.95 18.14 -30.08
C GLN A 398 -27.38 18.66 -30.23
N LYS A 399 -27.80 18.90 -31.48
CA LYS A 399 -29.17 19.30 -31.78
C LYS A 399 -30.05 18.07 -31.66
N GLY A 400 -30.91 18.01 -30.64
CA GLY A 400 -31.99 17.01 -30.58
C GLY A 400 -32.87 17.10 -31.84
N GLU A 401 -33.21 15.95 -32.42
CA GLU A 401 -34.15 15.85 -33.56
C GLU A 401 -35.57 16.26 -33.17
#